data_AF-A0AAV2MB38-F1
#
_entry.id   AF-A0AAV2MB38-F1
#
_cell.length_a   1.000
_cell.length_b   1.000
_cell.length_c   1.000
_cell.angle_alpha   90.00
_cell.angle_beta   90.00
_cell.angle_gamma   90.00
#
_symmetry.space_group_name_H-M   'P 1'
#
loop_
_entity.id
_entity.type
_entity.pdbx_description
1 polymer ?
#
loop_
_entity_poly.entity_id
_entity_poly.type
_entity_poly.pdbx_seq_one_letter_code
_entity_poly.pdbx_strand_id
1 'polypeptide(L)'
;MSADEANPAATPTACEDIHGDGRWMSMHERFVSDGKGKEPEVVFVGDSLVQLMHQFGIWRELFSPLHSLNFGIGGDATQHVLWRLTNGELDNISPKVLVLWVGTNNHGHTAEQVFGGIMAIVQVVKNKLPQAHTLVLGLLPRGKMPNPLREKNANVNKLVQEAVSSLPYASFLNLDPGFVSNNGCISHQDMYDYLHLTPKGYQAVCAPLHEHIKSLLEKPLAH
;
A
#
# COMPACT_ATOMS: atom_id res chain seq x y z
N MET A 1 -5.96 17.02 26.02
CA MET A 1 -6.24 17.03 24.57
C MET A 1 -7.58 16.34 24.41
N SER A 2 -8.56 17.02 23.81
CA SER A 2 -9.96 16.58 23.75
C SER A 2 -10.11 15.26 22.99
N ALA A 3 -11.00 14.39 23.46
CA ALA A 3 -11.28 13.07 22.91
C ALA A 3 -12.08 13.07 21.60
N ASP A 4 -12.09 14.18 20.84
CA ASP A 4 -13.02 14.42 19.72
C ASP A 4 -12.37 14.91 18.42
N GLU A 5 -11.04 15.01 18.33
CA GLU A 5 -10.41 15.33 17.04
C GLU A 5 -10.30 14.06 16.19
N ALA A 6 -11.11 13.99 15.13
CA ALA A 6 -11.09 12.89 14.17
C ALA A 6 -9.67 12.73 13.58
N ASN A 7 -9.18 11.49 13.49
CA ASN A 7 -7.84 11.22 12.95
C ASN A 7 -7.78 11.67 11.47
N PRO A 8 -6.97 12.70 11.13
CA PRO A 8 -6.92 13.25 9.78
C PRO A 8 -6.41 12.22 8.75
N ALA A 9 -5.51 11.32 9.16
CA ALA A 9 -5.01 10.24 8.30
C ALA A 9 -6.08 9.18 8.00
N ALA A 10 -7.19 9.15 8.74
CA ALA A 10 -8.33 8.26 8.53
C ALA A 10 -9.58 8.98 7.99
N THR A 11 -9.47 10.26 7.62
CA THR A 11 -10.59 11.05 7.10
C THR A 11 -10.49 11.13 5.57
N PRO A 12 -11.36 10.47 4.80
CA PRO A 12 -11.23 10.37 3.34
C PRO A 12 -11.21 11.77 2.70
N THR A 13 -10.11 12.11 2.04
CA THR A 13 -9.91 13.43 1.41
C THR A 13 -9.27 13.27 0.03
N ALA A 14 -9.81 13.92 -0.99
CA ALA A 14 -9.19 13.96 -2.31
C ALA A 14 -7.89 14.78 -2.28
N CYS A 15 -6.92 14.44 -3.11
CA CYS A 15 -5.73 15.27 -3.26
C CYS A 15 -6.10 16.58 -3.97
N GLU A 16 -5.74 17.72 -3.37
CA GLU A 16 -5.94 19.04 -3.98
C GLU A 16 -4.99 19.24 -5.17
N ASP A 17 -5.54 19.65 -6.32
CA ASP A 17 -4.74 19.98 -7.50
C ASP A 17 -4.18 21.40 -7.41
N ILE A 18 -3.00 21.51 -6.83
CA ILE A 18 -2.25 22.78 -6.73
C ILE A 18 -1.47 23.13 -8.00
N HIS A 19 -1.42 22.24 -8.99
CA HIS A 19 -0.65 22.42 -10.23
C HIS A 19 -1.54 22.78 -11.43
N GLY A 20 -2.84 22.45 -11.37
CA GLY A 20 -3.85 22.80 -12.36
C GLY A 20 -3.93 21.84 -13.56
N ASP A 21 -3.29 20.66 -13.49
CA ASP A 21 -3.27 19.68 -14.58
C ASP A 21 -4.24 18.50 -14.38
N GLY A 22 -4.94 18.43 -13.25
CA GLY A 22 -5.95 17.42 -12.96
C GLY A 22 -5.42 15.97 -12.91
N ARG A 23 -4.10 15.76 -12.81
CA ARG A 23 -3.50 14.43 -13.00
C ARG A 23 -3.95 13.40 -11.96
N TRP A 24 -4.15 13.81 -10.70
CA TRP A 24 -4.56 12.91 -9.63
C TRP A 24 -5.96 12.35 -9.88
N MET A 25 -6.90 13.23 -10.23
CA MET A 25 -8.27 12.83 -10.57
C MET A 25 -8.29 12.00 -11.85
N SER A 26 -7.49 12.36 -12.87
CA SER A 26 -7.38 11.59 -14.11
C SER A 26 -6.90 10.15 -13.86
N MET A 27 -5.95 9.94 -12.95
CA MET A 27 -5.50 8.60 -12.56
C MET A 27 -6.59 7.83 -11.84
N HIS A 28 -7.32 8.46 -10.92
CA HIS A 28 -8.45 7.87 -10.22
C HIS A 28 -9.56 7.43 -11.20
N GLU A 29 -9.99 8.31 -12.11
CA GLU A 29 -11.01 8.01 -13.12
C GLU A 29 -10.60 6.84 -14.03
N ARG A 30 -9.32 6.78 -14.41
CA ARG A 30 -8.77 5.62 -15.13
C ARG A 30 -8.94 4.32 -14.33
N PHE A 31 -8.64 4.33 -13.04
CA PHE A 31 -8.79 3.14 -12.19
C PHE A 31 -10.24 2.71 -12.02
N VAL A 32 -11.16 3.67 -11.84
CA VAL A 32 -12.61 3.40 -11.86
C VAL A 32 -13.04 2.78 -13.18
N SER A 33 -12.51 3.27 -14.30
CA SER A 33 -12.78 2.70 -15.62
C SER A 33 -12.19 1.30 -15.80
N ASP A 34 -10.97 1.05 -15.32
CA ASP A 34 -10.32 -0.27 -15.36
C ASP A 34 -11.16 -1.33 -14.65
N GLY A 35 -11.78 -0.97 -13.52
CA GLY A 35 -12.66 -1.87 -12.77
C GLY A 35 -13.94 -2.26 -13.52
N LYS A 36 -14.43 -1.45 -14.47
CA LYS A 36 -15.67 -1.71 -15.21
C LYS A 36 -15.53 -2.73 -16.35
N GLY A 37 -14.31 -3.16 -16.67
CA GLY A 37 -14.05 -4.06 -17.81
C GLY A 37 -13.06 -5.18 -17.51
N LYS A 38 -12.70 -5.38 -16.24
CA LYS A 38 -11.69 -6.36 -15.82
C LYS A 38 -12.17 -7.08 -14.57
N GLU A 39 -11.84 -8.36 -14.47
CA GLU A 39 -12.12 -9.21 -13.31
C GLU A 39 -10.79 -9.63 -12.67
N PRO A 40 -10.14 -8.75 -11.88
CA PRO A 40 -8.85 -9.07 -11.29
C PRO A 40 -8.98 -10.06 -10.14
N GLU A 41 -8.02 -10.97 -10.01
CA GLU A 41 -7.88 -11.80 -8.81
C GLU A 41 -7.13 -11.06 -7.69
N VAL A 42 -6.25 -10.14 -8.06
CA VAL A 42 -5.42 -9.35 -7.14
C VAL A 42 -5.50 -7.87 -7.49
N VAL A 43 -5.66 -7.00 -6.48
CA VAL A 43 -5.59 -5.55 -6.69
C VAL A 43 -4.55 -4.95 -5.74
N PHE A 44 -3.60 -4.21 -6.30
CA PHE A 44 -2.60 -3.48 -5.54
C PHE A 44 -3.06 -2.03 -5.40
N VAL A 45 -3.06 -1.50 -4.18
CA VAL A 45 -3.47 -0.13 -3.87
C VAL A 45 -2.40 0.51 -3.00
N GLY A 46 -2.01 1.73 -3.33
CA GLY A 46 -1.07 2.44 -2.47
C GLY A 46 -0.44 3.66 -3.11
N ASP A 47 0.78 3.95 -2.66
CA ASP A 47 1.54 5.12 -3.05
C ASP A 47 2.49 4.85 -4.24
N SER A 48 3.57 5.63 -4.35
CA SER A 48 4.59 5.49 -5.39
C SER A 48 5.27 4.13 -5.38
N LEU A 49 5.41 3.46 -4.23
CA LEU A 49 6.03 2.13 -4.16
C LEU A 49 5.19 1.09 -4.90
N VAL A 50 3.87 1.22 -4.88
CA VAL A 50 2.95 0.40 -5.68
C VAL A 50 3.00 0.84 -7.14
N GLN A 51 2.88 2.14 -7.41
CA GLN A 51 2.83 2.66 -8.78
C GLN A 51 4.07 2.29 -9.59
N LEU A 52 5.26 2.49 -9.02
CA LEU A 52 6.54 2.26 -9.70
C LEU A 52 6.83 0.77 -9.88
N MET A 53 6.30 -0.10 -9.02
CA MET A 53 6.42 -1.56 -9.20
C MET A 53 5.92 -1.99 -10.59
N HIS A 54 4.82 -1.38 -11.07
CA HIS A 54 4.24 -1.65 -12.39
C HIS A 54 5.15 -1.24 -13.56
N GLN A 55 6.07 -0.29 -13.34
CA GLN A 55 6.95 0.24 -14.39
C GLN A 55 8.16 -0.66 -14.66
N PHE A 56 8.46 -1.60 -13.76
CA PHE A 56 9.59 -2.52 -13.91
C PHE A 56 9.15 -3.87 -14.50
N GLY A 57 10.07 -4.52 -15.22
CA GLY A 57 9.82 -5.81 -15.87
C GLY A 57 9.32 -6.91 -14.92
N ILE A 58 9.66 -6.81 -13.63
CA ILE A 58 9.25 -7.74 -12.57
C ILE A 58 7.72 -7.82 -12.43
N TRP A 59 6.98 -6.75 -12.72
CA TRP A 59 5.52 -6.78 -12.67
C TRP A 59 4.93 -7.69 -13.74
N ARG A 60 5.47 -7.63 -14.95
CA ARG A 60 5.03 -8.47 -16.07
C ARG A 60 5.35 -9.95 -15.81
N GLU A 61 6.46 -10.21 -15.13
CA GLU A 61 6.89 -11.56 -14.80
C GLU A 61 6.07 -12.18 -13.66
N LEU A 62 5.86 -11.45 -12.56
CA LEU A 62 5.29 -12.04 -11.34
C LEU A 62 3.81 -11.74 -11.13
N PHE A 63 3.36 -10.50 -11.38
CA PHE A 63 2.02 -10.08 -10.94
C PHE A 63 0.99 -10.05 -12.07
N SER A 64 1.42 -9.82 -13.32
CA SER A 64 0.52 -9.89 -14.48
C SER A 64 -0.12 -11.28 -14.67
N PRO A 65 0.61 -12.41 -14.49
CA PRO A 65 0.01 -13.75 -14.54
C PRO A 65 -1.03 -14.03 -13.45
N LEU A 66 -1.04 -13.24 -12.36
CA LEU A 66 -2.03 -13.33 -11.29
C LEU A 66 -3.29 -12.49 -11.57
N HIS A 67 -3.47 -12.02 -12.81
CA HIS A 67 -4.60 -11.17 -13.20
C HIS A 67 -4.71 -9.92 -12.31
N SER A 68 -3.58 -9.24 -12.09
CA SER A 68 -3.49 -8.13 -11.15
C SER A 68 -3.82 -6.76 -11.75
N LEU A 69 -4.48 -5.89 -10.96
CA LEU A 69 -4.52 -4.43 -11.21
C LEU A 69 -3.60 -3.68 -10.26
N ASN A 70 -3.12 -2.51 -10.72
CA ASN A 70 -2.27 -1.61 -9.95
C ASN A 70 -2.91 -0.22 -9.87
N PHE A 71 -3.44 0.11 -8.70
CA PHE A 71 -4.05 1.39 -8.34
C PHE A 71 -3.12 2.22 -7.43
N GLY A 72 -1.83 2.21 -7.74
CA GLY A 72 -0.82 3.04 -7.10
C GLY A 72 -0.80 4.46 -7.64
N ILE A 73 -0.75 5.46 -6.76
CA ILE A 73 -0.56 6.87 -7.12
C ILE A 73 0.58 7.47 -6.30
N GLY A 74 1.60 7.97 -6.98
CA GLY A 74 2.74 8.62 -6.33
C GLY A 74 2.31 9.83 -5.50
N GLY A 75 2.81 9.87 -4.25
CA GLY A 75 2.50 10.93 -3.29
C GLY A 75 1.24 10.67 -2.44
N ASP A 76 0.46 9.62 -2.73
CA ASP A 76 -0.70 9.29 -1.90
C ASP A 76 -0.30 9.03 -0.45
N ALA A 77 -1.11 9.58 0.45
CA ALA A 77 -1.15 9.29 1.87
C ALA A 77 -2.43 8.48 2.16
N THR A 78 -2.56 7.94 3.38
CA THR A 78 -3.70 7.06 3.74
C THR A 78 -5.07 7.68 3.45
N GLN A 79 -5.26 8.98 3.73
CA GLN A 79 -6.53 9.65 3.49
C GLN A 79 -6.90 9.78 2.01
N HIS A 80 -5.90 9.85 1.12
CA HIS A 80 -6.11 9.92 -0.33
C HIS A 80 -6.53 8.54 -0.86
N VAL A 81 -5.82 7.48 -0.45
CA VAL A 81 -6.21 6.10 -0.77
C VAL A 81 -7.62 5.81 -0.25
N LEU A 82 -7.92 6.20 0.98
CA LEU A 82 -9.23 5.99 1.57
C LEU A 82 -10.34 6.66 0.74
N TRP A 83 -10.12 7.89 0.30
CA TRP A 83 -11.05 8.59 -0.59
C TRP A 83 -11.25 7.83 -1.92
N ARG A 84 -10.17 7.39 -2.55
CA ARG A 84 -10.24 6.67 -3.83
C ARG A 84 -11.07 5.39 -3.75
N LEU A 85 -10.86 4.60 -2.70
CA LEU A 85 -11.59 3.34 -2.50
C LEU A 85 -13.07 3.55 -2.16
N THR A 86 -13.41 4.65 -1.47
CA THR A 86 -14.82 4.99 -1.22
C THR A 86 -15.50 5.60 -2.44
N ASN A 87 -14.75 6.13 -3.41
CA ASN A 87 -15.25 6.79 -4.62
C ASN A 87 -15.09 5.96 -5.91
N GLY A 88 -15.28 4.64 -5.84
CA GLY A 88 -15.58 3.84 -7.03
C GLY A 88 -14.53 2.83 -7.48
N GLU A 89 -13.29 2.91 -6.99
CA GLU A 89 -12.23 1.99 -7.43
C GLU A 89 -12.48 0.53 -7.05
N LEU A 90 -13.37 0.26 -6.09
CA LEU A 90 -13.72 -1.09 -5.64
C LEU A 90 -15.10 -1.58 -6.14
N ASP A 91 -15.87 -0.74 -6.84
CA ASP A 91 -17.32 -0.98 -7.00
C ASP A 91 -17.67 -2.07 -8.01
N ASN A 92 -16.78 -2.38 -8.95
CA ASN A 92 -17.05 -3.29 -10.08
C ASN A 92 -16.10 -4.48 -10.15
N ILE A 93 -15.37 -4.75 -9.06
CA ILE A 93 -14.34 -5.80 -9.00
C ILE A 93 -14.60 -6.70 -7.79
N SER A 94 -14.13 -7.94 -7.85
CA SER A 94 -14.23 -8.90 -6.75
C SER A 94 -12.91 -9.69 -6.59
N PRO A 95 -11.80 -9.02 -6.26
CA PRO A 95 -10.52 -9.70 -6.09
C PRO A 95 -10.53 -10.63 -4.88
N LYS A 96 -9.71 -11.67 -4.94
CA LYS A 96 -9.45 -12.57 -3.81
C LYS A 96 -8.46 -11.94 -2.83
N VAL A 97 -7.52 -11.13 -3.34
CA VAL A 97 -6.48 -10.47 -2.53
C VAL A 97 -6.40 -8.98 -2.87
N LEU A 98 -6.39 -8.14 -1.84
CA LEU A 98 -6.03 -6.73 -1.97
C LEU A 98 -4.69 -6.49 -1.28
N VAL A 99 -3.70 -6.01 -2.01
CA VAL A 99 -2.38 -5.65 -1.48
C VAL A 99 -2.36 -4.15 -1.19
N LEU A 100 -2.17 -3.78 0.07
CA LEU A 100 -2.15 -2.39 0.52
C LEU A 100 -0.74 -1.96 0.90
N TRP A 101 -0.22 -0.90 0.28
CA TRP A 101 1.08 -0.34 0.63
C TRP A 101 1.07 1.19 0.59
N VAL A 102 0.76 1.80 1.73
CA VAL A 102 0.65 3.26 1.90
C VAL A 102 0.99 3.65 3.33
N GLY A 103 1.54 4.85 3.49
CA GLY A 103 1.75 5.48 4.80
C GLY A 103 3.05 6.27 4.90
N THR A 104 4.03 5.99 4.04
CA THR A 104 5.33 6.67 4.07
C THR A 104 5.24 8.16 3.74
N ASN A 105 4.20 8.58 2.99
CA ASN A 105 3.94 9.97 2.59
C ASN A 105 3.03 10.73 3.56
N ASN A 106 2.58 10.12 4.67
CA ASN A 106 1.80 10.80 5.70
C ASN A 106 2.69 11.73 6.54
N HIS A 107 3.31 12.71 5.91
CA HIS A 107 4.08 13.76 6.56
C HIS A 107 3.17 14.56 7.50
N GLY A 108 3.69 15.02 8.64
CA GLY A 108 2.91 15.74 9.66
C GLY A 108 2.04 14.88 10.57
N HIS A 109 1.73 13.63 10.21
CA HIS A 109 0.96 12.70 11.06
C HIS A 109 1.86 11.91 12.02
N THR A 110 1.35 11.53 13.20
CA THR A 110 2.04 10.59 14.11
C THR A 110 1.98 9.14 13.60
N ALA A 111 2.75 8.23 14.18
CA ALA A 111 2.68 6.81 13.81
C ALA A 111 1.29 6.21 14.09
N GLU A 112 0.66 6.61 15.19
CA GLU A 112 -0.67 6.16 15.62
C GLU A 112 -1.76 6.67 14.66
N GLN A 113 -1.63 7.90 14.17
CA GLN A 113 -2.54 8.45 13.16
C GLN A 113 -2.42 7.67 11.85
N VAL A 114 -1.20 7.41 11.37
CA VAL A 114 -0.97 6.63 10.15
C VAL A 114 -1.50 5.20 10.30
N PHE A 115 -1.25 4.56 11.44
CA PHE A 115 -1.84 3.27 11.80
C PHE A 115 -3.37 3.32 11.71
N GLY A 116 -4.02 4.30 12.32
CA GLY A 116 -5.46 4.47 12.24
C GLY A 116 -5.97 4.68 10.80
N GLY A 117 -5.21 5.39 9.96
CA GLY A 117 -5.50 5.55 8.54
C GLY A 117 -5.43 4.24 7.76
N ILE A 118 -4.40 3.43 8.00
CA ILE A 118 -4.25 2.09 7.42
C ILE A 118 -5.41 1.18 7.85
N MET A 119 -5.76 1.19 9.14
CA MET A 119 -6.89 0.38 9.63
C MET A 119 -8.24 0.84 9.09
N ALA A 120 -8.43 2.14 8.87
CA ALA A 120 -9.63 2.65 8.20
C ALA A 120 -9.74 2.13 6.74
N ILE A 121 -8.61 2.05 6.02
CA ILE A 121 -8.58 1.44 4.68
C ILE A 121 -8.94 -0.04 4.75
N VAL A 122 -8.32 -0.80 5.65
CA VAL A 122 -8.62 -2.23 5.85
C VAL A 122 -10.12 -2.43 6.12
N GLN A 123 -10.74 -1.57 6.92
CA GLN A 123 -12.18 -1.65 7.21
C GLN A 123 -13.04 -1.34 5.97
N VAL A 124 -12.68 -0.32 5.18
CA VAL A 124 -13.39 -0.01 3.92
C VAL A 124 -13.30 -1.19 2.95
N VAL A 125 -12.13 -1.81 2.82
CA VAL A 125 -11.94 -3.00 1.98
C VAL A 125 -12.79 -4.15 2.49
N LYS A 126 -12.79 -4.44 3.81
CA LYS A 126 -13.64 -5.50 4.37
C LYS A 126 -15.13 -5.27 4.11
N ASN A 127 -15.59 -4.01 4.17
CA ASN A 127 -16.99 -3.67 3.96
C ASN A 127 -17.41 -3.78 2.49
N LYS A 128 -16.56 -3.31 1.56
CA LYS A 128 -16.87 -3.32 0.12
C LYS A 128 -16.57 -4.67 -0.54
N LEU A 129 -15.52 -5.35 -0.10
CA LEU A 129 -15.02 -6.60 -0.65
C LEU A 129 -14.91 -7.67 0.46
N PRO A 130 -16.04 -8.14 1.02
CA PRO A 130 -16.03 -8.98 2.22
C PRO A 130 -15.33 -10.33 2.05
N GLN A 131 -15.13 -10.78 0.80
CA GLN A 131 -14.45 -12.02 0.42
C GLN A 131 -12.95 -11.84 0.14
N ALA A 132 -12.49 -10.60 0.00
CA ALA A 132 -11.08 -10.32 -0.25
C ALA A 132 -10.26 -10.43 1.04
N HIS A 133 -9.06 -11.00 0.94
CA HIS A 133 -8.05 -10.91 2.00
C HIS A 133 -7.20 -9.67 1.80
N THR A 134 -7.08 -8.83 2.83
CA THR A 134 -6.25 -7.61 2.78
C THR A 134 -4.84 -7.88 3.28
N LEU A 135 -3.86 -7.89 2.38
CA LEU A 135 -2.44 -8.00 2.68
C LEU A 135 -1.82 -6.61 2.84
N VAL A 136 -1.50 -6.21 4.07
CA VAL A 136 -0.86 -4.92 4.36
C VAL A 136 0.66 -5.08 4.35
N LEU A 137 1.34 -4.31 3.51
CA LEU A 137 2.80 -4.33 3.41
C LEU A 137 3.44 -3.33 4.37
N GLY A 138 4.52 -3.76 5.02
CA GLY A 138 5.32 -2.92 5.91
C GLY A 138 5.91 -1.70 5.21
N LEU A 139 5.87 -0.55 5.89
CA LEU A 139 6.57 0.65 5.46
C LEU A 139 8.08 0.40 5.51
N LEU A 140 8.75 0.63 4.38
CA LEU A 140 10.20 0.46 4.27
C LEU A 140 10.96 1.57 5.01
N PRO A 141 12.23 1.32 5.42
CA PRO A 141 13.11 2.38 5.87
C PRO A 141 13.41 3.35 4.73
N ARG A 142 13.68 4.62 5.07
CA ARG A 142 14.00 5.68 4.11
C ARG A 142 15.09 6.62 4.62
N GLY A 143 15.64 7.44 3.73
CA GLY A 143 16.77 8.33 3.96
C GLY A 143 18.09 7.59 4.05
N LYS A 144 19.20 8.21 3.62
CA LYS A 144 20.51 7.54 3.55
C LYS A 144 21.00 7.04 4.90
N MET A 145 20.88 7.87 5.95
CA MET A 145 21.35 7.61 7.31
C MET A 145 20.18 7.53 8.30
N PRO A 146 20.38 7.05 9.54
CA PRO A 146 19.34 7.05 10.58
C PRO A 146 18.66 8.41 10.71
N ASN A 147 17.33 8.40 10.80
CA ASN A 147 16.50 9.60 10.87
C ASN A 147 15.12 9.27 11.47
N PRO A 148 14.37 10.27 11.97
CA PRO A 148 13.09 10.04 12.64
C PRO A 148 12.01 9.32 11.81
N LEU A 149 12.07 9.42 10.47
CA LEU A 149 11.08 8.73 9.62
C LEU A 149 11.28 7.21 9.60
N ARG A 150 12.51 6.71 9.85
CA ARG A 150 12.73 5.26 10.00
C ARG A 150 12.07 4.73 11.27
N GLU A 151 12.22 5.45 12.39
CA GLU A 151 11.58 5.11 13.66
C GLU A 151 10.06 5.18 13.55
N LYS A 152 9.53 6.25 12.92
CA LYS A 152 8.10 6.37 12.64
C LYS A 152 7.57 5.19 11.82
N ASN A 153 8.21 4.85 10.71
CA ASN A 153 7.79 3.74 9.86
C ASN A 153 7.83 2.39 10.61
N ALA A 154 8.88 2.16 11.41
CA ALA A 154 8.99 0.97 12.25
C ALA A 154 7.86 0.89 13.30
N ASN A 155 7.50 2.02 13.92
CA ASN A 155 6.39 2.08 14.88
C ASN A 155 5.04 1.80 14.21
N VAL A 156 4.80 2.35 13.02
CA VAL A 156 3.60 2.03 12.22
C VAL A 156 3.54 0.53 11.93
N ASN A 157 4.64 -0.07 11.47
CA ASN A 157 4.70 -1.50 11.16
C ASN A 157 4.35 -2.36 12.38
N LYS A 158 4.89 -2.03 13.56
CA LYS A 158 4.58 -2.73 14.81
C LYS A 158 3.08 -2.67 15.12
N LEU A 159 2.48 -1.49 15.10
CA LEU A 159 1.07 -1.29 15.43
C LEU A 159 0.15 -2.03 14.44
N VAL A 160 0.45 -1.93 13.14
CA VAL A 160 -0.34 -2.61 12.10
C VAL A 160 -0.23 -4.13 12.26
N GLN A 161 0.98 -4.66 12.44
CA GLN A 161 1.21 -6.10 12.61
C GLN A 161 0.43 -6.67 13.79
N GLU A 162 0.47 -5.97 14.94
CA GLU A 162 -0.26 -6.37 16.14
C GLU A 162 -1.77 -6.37 15.89
N ALA A 163 -2.32 -5.30 15.30
CA ALA A 163 -3.75 -5.18 15.06
C ALA A 163 -4.28 -6.26 14.10
N VAL A 164 -3.62 -6.47 12.95
CA VAL A 164 -4.12 -7.41 11.93
C VAL A 164 -3.94 -8.87 12.31
N SER A 165 -3.09 -9.20 13.28
CA SER A 165 -2.92 -10.58 13.76
C SER A 165 -4.20 -11.21 14.34
N SER A 166 -5.14 -10.37 14.77
CA SER A 166 -6.45 -10.79 15.29
C SER A 166 -7.56 -10.83 14.22
N LEU A 167 -7.27 -10.37 13.00
CA LEU A 167 -8.24 -10.21 11.93
C LEU A 167 -8.13 -11.37 10.92
N PRO A 168 -9.16 -12.22 10.76
CA PRO A 168 -9.06 -13.37 9.85
C PRO A 168 -9.02 -12.97 8.36
N TYR A 169 -9.41 -11.74 8.04
CA TYR A 169 -9.50 -11.20 6.68
C TYR A 169 -8.34 -10.25 6.32
N ALA A 170 -7.35 -10.09 7.21
CA ALA A 170 -6.21 -9.24 6.97
C ALA A 170 -4.91 -9.88 7.48
N SER A 171 -3.78 -9.54 6.87
CA SER A 171 -2.47 -9.95 7.36
C SER A 171 -1.43 -8.87 7.09
N PHE A 172 -0.33 -8.93 7.83
CA PHE A 172 0.82 -8.03 7.65
C PHE A 172 1.99 -8.81 7.06
N LEU A 173 2.70 -8.21 6.11
CA LEU A 173 3.92 -8.75 5.54
C LEU A 173 5.02 -7.69 5.51
N ASN A 174 6.10 -7.97 6.24
CA ASN A 174 7.33 -7.18 6.15
C ASN A 174 8.18 -7.72 4.99
N LEU A 175 8.46 -6.85 4.02
CA LEU A 175 9.25 -7.18 2.84
C LEU A 175 10.68 -6.62 2.89
N ASP A 176 11.08 -5.93 3.97
CA ASP A 176 12.44 -5.39 4.09
C ASP A 176 13.47 -6.54 4.16
N PRO A 177 14.33 -6.73 3.13
CA PRO A 177 15.33 -7.79 3.11
C PRO A 177 16.58 -7.42 3.93
N GLY A 178 16.57 -6.29 4.64
CA GLY A 178 17.74 -5.71 5.29
C GLY A 178 18.35 -4.56 4.49
N PHE A 179 17.52 -3.62 4.02
CA PHE A 179 17.98 -2.44 3.26
C PHE A 179 18.91 -1.53 4.06
N VAL A 180 18.81 -1.54 5.40
CA VAL A 180 19.71 -0.81 6.30
C VAL A 180 20.90 -1.71 6.63
N SER A 181 22.10 -1.35 6.15
CA SER A 181 23.32 -2.07 6.47
C SER A 181 23.79 -1.83 7.91
N ASN A 182 24.77 -2.61 8.39
CA ASN A 182 25.29 -2.55 9.76
C ASN A 182 25.79 -1.16 10.20
N ASN A 183 26.22 -0.32 9.27
CA ASN A 183 26.63 1.06 9.53
C ASN A 183 25.45 2.07 9.51
N GLY A 184 24.21 1.59 9.43
CA GLY A 184 22.98 2.40 9.36
C GLY A 184 22.69 3.00 7.98
N CYS A 185 23.49 2.72 6.95
CA CYS A 185 23.31 3.30 5.61
C CYS A 185 22.29 2.50 4.78
N ILE A 186 21.53 3.19 3.93
CA ILE A 186 20.81 2.57 2.80
C ILE A 186 21.62 2.80 1.53
N SER A 187 21.82 1.75 0.74
CA SER A 187 22.54 1.85 -0.54
C SER A 187 21.67 2.48 -1.63
N HIS A 188 22.24 3.39 -2.41
CA HIS A 188 21.57 3.94 -3.60
C HIS A 188 21.36 2.88 -4.70
N GLN A 189 22.04 1.74 -4.61
CA GLN A 189 21.81 0.61 -5.51
C GLN A 189 20.50 -0.13 -5.20
N ASP A 190 19.97 0.02 -3.98
CA ASP A 190 18.72 -0.58 -3.56
C ASP A 190 17.59 0.45 -3.59
N MET A 191 17.86 1.69 -3.15
CA MET A 191 16.94 2.83 -3.25
C MET A 191 17.64 4.06 -3.85
N TYR A 192 17.38 4.40 -5.11
CA TYR A 192 18.19 5.38 -5.87
C TYR A 192 18.20 6.80 -5.28
N ASP A 193 17.13 7.18 -4.60
CA ASP A 193 16.97 8.44 -3.87
C ASP A 193 16.74 8.22 -2.36
N TYR A 194 17.09 7.03 -1.87
CA TYR A 194 16.87 6.59 -0.48
C TYR A 194 15.40 6.53 -0.07
N LEU A 195 14.48 6.43 -1.03
CA LEU A 195 13.04 6.23 -0.82
C LEU A 195 12.49 5.19 -1.81
N HIS A 196 12.66 5.45 -3.10
CA HIS A 196 12.13 4.62 -4.17
C HIS A 196 13.13 3.53 -4.54
N LEU A 197 12.61 2.32 -4.69
CA LEU A 197 13.41 1.14 -4.99
C LEU A 197 13.94 1.18 -6.42
N THR A 198 15.15 0.67 -6.61
CA THR A 198 15.70 0.34 -7.93
C THR A 198 15.09 -0.96 -8.45
N PRO A 199 15.33 -1.37 -9.72
CA PRO A 199 14.98 -2.72 -10.17
C PRO A 199 15.51 -3.83 -9.24
N LYS A 200 16.73 -3.67 -8.71
CA LYS A 200 17.33 -4.60 -7.73
C LYS A 200 16.56 -4.60 -6.41
N GLY A 201 16.22 -3.43 -5.89
CA GLY A 201 15.40 -3.29 -4.69
C GLY A 201 14.02 -3.95 -4.86
N TYR A 202 13.37 -3.73 -6.01
CA TYR A 202 12.10 -4.38 -6.34
C TYR A 202 12.21 -5.89 -6.45
N GLN A 203 13.29 -6.43 -7.06
CA GLN A 203 13.51 -7.88 -7.12
C GLN A 203 13.49 -8.52 -5.72
N ALA A 204 14.16 -7.88 -4.75
CA ALA A 204 14.28 -8.40 -3.40
C ALA A 204 12.94 -8.43 -2.64
N VAL A 205 12.05 -7.44 -2.88
CA VAL A 205 10.73 -7.38 -2.23
C VAL A 205 9.65 -8.15 -2.98
N CYS A 206 9.72 -8.23 -4.32
CA CYS A 206 8.65 -8.81 -5.13
C CYS A 206 8.64 -10.34 -5.08
N ALA A 207 9.80 -10.99 -4.99
CA ALA A 207 9.88 -12.44 -4.88
C ALA A 207 9.12 -13.01 -3.66
N PRO A 208 9.40 -12.58 -2.42
CA PRO A 208 8.64 -13.04 -1.25
C PRO A 208 7.17 -12.59 -1.27
N LEU A 209 6.88 -11.40 -1.83
CA LEU A 209 5.51 -10.93 -1.99
C LEU A 209 4.68 -11.84 -2.90
N HIS A 210 5.25 -12.22 -4.05
CA HIS A 210 4.60 -13.09 -5.02
C HIS A 210 4.26 -14.46 -4.42
N GLU A 211 5.20 -15.10 -3.72
CA GLU A 211 4.95 -16.39 -3.06
C GLU A 211 3.86 -16.29 -1.99
N HIS A 212 3.84 -15.19 -1.22
CA HIS A 212 2.81 -14.96 -0.22
C HIS A 212 1.41 -14.77 -0.85
N ILE A 213 1.32 -13.99 -1.94
CA ILE A 213 0.05 -13.79 -2.66
C ILE A 213 -0.45 -15.13 -3.22
N LYS A 214 0.41 -15.94 -3.84
CA LYS A 214 0.01 -17.27 -4.33
C LYS A 214 -0.56 -18.15 -3.21
N SER A 215 0.10 -18.19 -2.05
CA SER A 215 -0.41 -18.93 -0.89
C SER A 215 -1.80 -18.43 -0.44
N LEU A 216 -2.07 -17.13 -0.55
CA LEU A 216 -3.41 -16.60 -0.24
C LEU A 216 -4.45 -16.97 -1.30
N LEU A 217 -4.07 -17.00 -2.59
CA LEU A 217 -4.96 -17.38 -3.70
C LEU A 217 -5.33 -18.87 -3.67
N GLU A 218 -4.46 -19.72 -3.14
CA GLU A 218 -4.68 -21.18 -3.00
C GLU A 218 -5.56 -21.54 -1.79
N LYS A 219 -5.71 -20.64 -0.82
CA LYS A 219 -6.57 -20.90 0.35
C LYS A 219 -8.05 -20.92 -0.07
N PRO A 220 -8.84 -21.93 0.34
CA PRO A 220 -10.28 -21.89 0.15
C PRO A 220 -10.87 -20.66 0.83
N LEU A 221 -11.79 -19.96 0.18
CA LEU A 221 -12.56 -18.88 0.80
C LEU A 221 -13.22 -19.42 2.08
N ALA A 222 -12.94 -18.80 3.22
CA ALA A 222 -13.58 -19.17 4.49
C ALA A 222 -15.08 -18.88 4.37
N HIS A 223 -15.89 -19.95 4.38
CA HIS A 223 -17.35 -19.91 4.35
C HIS A 223 -17.94 -19.33 5.64
#